data_AF-A0A960QNJ4-F1
#
_entry.id   AF-A0A960QNJ4-F1
#
_cell.length_a   1.000
_cell.length_b   1.000
_cell.length_c   1.000
_cell.angle_alpha   90.00
_cell.angle_beta   90.00
_cell.angle_gamma   90.00
#
_symmetry.space_group_name_H-M   'P 1'
#
loop_
_entity.id
_entity.type
_entity.pdbx_description
1 polymer ?
#
loop_
_entity_poly.entity_id
_entity_poly.type
_entity_poly.pdbx_seq_one_letter_code
_entity_poly.pdbx_strand_id
1 'polypeptide(L)'
;MKIFTYLLSSICLCSGLLFGVPRAFEPQDINRLKPLLNTQRIEYFFKSSGVEVLDIESSAFAEKRVSNLHSVDEDGKKIMRTLAIVDFNQPVPTELRTAHQEIMGGGPIGTTLQKHSWEIAKKPIYFSTIRLSPTVMQWMDETDSNEAAVHIYQLETSRHGSSVSTPYCTIIEIHNPQYLTSEYLEAIYSDQFDQYHEKNDSIDSLISRCCELMEIFPAPKDN
;
A
#
# COMPACT_ATOMS: atom_id res chain seq x y z
N MET A 1 19.17 53.19 -39.69
CA MET A 1 18.24 53.46 -38.57
C MET A 1 17.22 52.32 -38.57
N LYS A 2 17.27 51.43 -37.56
CA LYS A 2 16.54 50.15 -37.56
C LYS A 2 15.05 50.36 -37.26
N ILE A 3 14.19 49.80 -38.10
CA ILE A 3 12.75 49.65 -37.87
C ILE A 3 12.57 48.28 -37.20
N PHE A 4 11.98 48.26 -36.00
CA PHE A 4 11.63 47.04 -35.28
C PHE A 4 10.17 46.67 -35.60
N THR A 5 10.00 45.58 -36.33
CA THR A 5 8.69 44.95 -36.57
C THR A 5 8.44 43.95 -35.43
N TYR A 6 7.39 44.16 -34.63
CA TYR A 6 6.93 43.17 -33.66
C TYR A 6 6.11 42.10 -34.39
N LEU A 7 6.63 40.87 -34.44
CA LEU A 7 5.87 39.68 -34.82
C LEU A 7 5.36 39.04 -33.51
N LEU A 8 4.07 39.17 -33.23
CA LEU A 8 3.39 38.42 -32.18
C LEU A 8 3.20 36.99 -32.68
N SER A 9 4.07 36.07 -32.26
CA SER A 9 3.79 34.63 -32.36
C SER A 9 2.89 34.23 -31.19
N SER A 10 1.62 33.96 -31.48
CA SER A 10 0.71 33.28 -30.55
C SER A 10 1.28 31.90 -30.22
N ILE A 11 1.76 31.74 -28.99
CA ILE A 11 2.06 30.43 -28.41
C ILE A 11 0.71 29.81 -28.06
N CYS A 12 0.30 28.81 -28.83
CA CYS A 12 -0.78 27.92 -28.48
C CYS A 12 -0.34 27.12 -27.24
N LEU A 13 -0.84 27.47 -26.05
CA LEU A 13 -0.75 26.59 -24.90
C LEU A 13 -1.71 25.42 -25.15
N CYS A 14 -1.22 24.35 -25.77
CA CYS A 14 -1.82 23.04 -25.59
C CYS A 14 -1.62 22.66 -24.13
N SER A 15 -2.67 22.83 -23.34
CA SER A 15 -2.81 22.23 -22.00
C SER A 15 -2.89 20.71 -22.16
N GLY A 16 -1.74 20.07 -22.31
CA GLY A 16 -1.60 18.64 -22.10
C GLY A 16 -1.74 18.35 -20.62
N LEU A 17 -2.84 17.70 -20.24
CA LEU A 17 -2.93 16.95 -19.00
C LEU A 17 -1.78 15.93 -19.00
N LEU A 18 -0.72 16.24 -18.24
CA LEU A 18 0.31 15.25 -17.92
C LEU A 18 -0.29 14.31 -16.88
N PHE A 19 -0.92 13.24 -17.35
CA PHE A 19 -1.10 12.05 -16.54
C PHE A 19 0.29 11.45 -16.24
N GLY A 20 0.55 11.09 -14.99
CA GLY A 20 1.56 10.07 -14.68
C GLY A 20 2.96 10.52 -14.25
N VAL A 21 3.22 11.77 -13.85
CA VAL A 21 4.47 12.05 -13.13
C VAL A 21 4.23 11.78 -11.64
N PRO A 22 4.98 10.87 -10.98
CA PRO A 22 4.90 10.73 -9.53
C PRO A 22 5.14 12.10 -8.92
N ARG A 23 4.22 12.53 -8.04
CA ARG A 23 4.35 13.81 -7.35
C ARG A 23 5.74 13.87 -6.72
N ALA A 24 6.53 14.86 -7.13
CA ALA A 24 7.88 15.06 -6.64
C ALA A 24 7.87 15.08 -5.10
N PHE A 25 8.83 14.36 -4.52
CA PHE A 25 9.02 14.18 -3.10
C PHE A 25 9.24 15.54 -2.40
N GLU A 26 8.29 15.97 -1.57
CA GLU A 26 8.44 17.18 -0.75
C GLU A 26 8.71 16.78 0.71
N PRO A 27 9.85 17.17 1.32
CA PRO A 27 10.22 16.76 2.69
C PRO A 27 9.16 17.07 3.77
N GLN A 28 8.36 18.11 3.56
CA GLN A 28 7.25 18.50 4.45
C GLN A 28 6.08 17.50 4.46
N ASP A 29 5.94 16.65 3.44
CA ASP A 29 4.91 15.62 3.39
C ASP A 29 5.24 14.45 4.35
N ILE A 30 6.52 14.15 4.58
CA ILE A 30 6.94 12.96 5.35
C ILE A 30 6.49 12.99 6.82
N ASN A 31 6.64 14.13 7.51
CA ASN A 31 6.19 14.25 8.91
C ASN A 31 4.67 14.06 9.05
N ARG A 32 3.91 14.45 8.03
CA ARG A 32 2.47 14.19 7.96
C ARG A 32 2.15 12.74 7.67
N LEU A 33 2.94 12.06 6.84
CA LEU A 33 2.70 10.67 6.44
C LEU A 33 3.09 9.65 7.51
N LYS A 34 4.12 9.92 8.32
CA LYS A 34 4.61 9.02 9.38
C LYS A 34 3.49 8.47 10.28
N PRO A 35 2.62 9.29 10.89
CA PRO A 35 1.57 8.78 11.80
C PRO A 35 0.37 8.13 11.08
N LEU A 36 0.25 8.26 9.76
CA LEU A 36 -0.93 7.81 9.02
C LEU A 36 -0.89 6.31 8.72
N LEU A 37 -2.07 5.68 8.79
CA LEU A 37 -2.33 4.36 8.21
C LEU A 37 -2.22 4.39 6.69
N ASN A 38 -2.04 3.23 6.06
CA ASN A 38 -1.89 3.16 4.61
C ASN A 38 -3.12 3.73 3.87
N THR A 39 -4.35 3.40 4.32
CA THR A 39 -5.59 3.99 3.77
C THR A 39 -5.66 5.50 3.95
N GLN A 40 -5.18 6.03 5.09
CA GLN A 40 -5.12 7.47 5.33
C GLN A 40 -4.09 8.18 4.45
N ARG A 41 -2.97 7.52 4.13
CA ARG A 41 -1.98 8.02 3.18
C ARG A 41 -2.55 8.01 1.75
N ILE A 42 -3.24 6.95 1.34
CA ILE A 42 -3.95 6.90 0.05
C ILE A 42 -4.93 8.08 -0.05
N GLU A 43 -5.77 8.28 0.97
CA GLU A 43 -6.68 9.43 1.05
C GLU A 43 -5.95 10.77 0.96
N TYR A 44 -4.79 10.91 1.64
CA TYR A 44 -3.99 12.14 1.59
C TYR A 44 -3.55 12.48 0.15
N PHE A 45 -3.01 11.50 -0.58
CA PHE A 45 -2.50 11.70 -1.94
C PHE A 45 -3.61 11.82 -2.98
N PHE A 46 -4.64 10.98 -2.91
CA PHE A 46 -5.63 10.81 -3.97
C PHE A 46 -7.03 11.35 -3.64
N LYS A 47 -7.24 11.87 -2.42
CA LYS A 47 -8.54 12.41 -1.94
C LYS A 47 -9.68 11.40 -1.94
N SER A 48 -9.35 10.13 -2.04
CA SER A 48 -10.26 9.00 -1.96
C SER A 48 -9.47 7.77 -1.51
N SER A 49 -10.08 6.95 -0.65
CA SER A 49 -9.54 5.68 -0.20
C SER A 49 -10.66 4.69 0.05
N GLY A 50 -10.47 3.46 -0.43
CA GLY A 50 -11.33 2.31 -0.18
C GLY A 50 -10.54 1.05 0.07
N VAL A 51 -11.22 0.04 0.62
CA VAL A 51 -10.67 -1.31 0.81
C VAL A 51 -11.67 -2.31 0.25
N GLU A 52 -11.19 -3.19 -0.61
CA GLU A 52 -11.96 -4.29 -1.17
C GLU A 52 -11.23 -5.60 -0.88
N VAL A 53 -11.93 -6.57 -0.25
CA VAL A 53 -11.38 -7.91 -0.02
C VAL A 53 -11.46 -8.69 -1.32
N LEU A 54 -10.34 -9.26 -1.72
CA LEU A 54 -10.24 -10.08 -2.92
C LEU A 54 -10.33 -11.55 -2.51
N ASP A 55 -11.33 -12.24 -3.05
CA ASP A 55 -11.49 -13.67 -2.87
C ASP A 55 -10.55 -14.42 -3.82
N ILE A 56 -9.31 -14.61 -3.36
CA ILE A 56 -8.25 -15.27 -4.11
C ILE A 56 -7.94 -16.60 -3.42
N GLU A 57 -8.47 -17.68 -4.00
CA GLU A 57 -8.15 -19.04 -3.61
C GLU A 57 -6.68 -19.32 -3.92
N SER A 58 -5.87 -19.47 -2.88
CA SER A 58 -4.43 -19.70 -3.01
C SER A 58 -3.95 -20.52 -1.83
N SER A 59 -3.25 -21.62 -2.06
CA SER A 59 -2.63 -22.42 -1.00
C SER A 59 -1.40 -21.75 -0.39
N ALA A 60 -0.85 -20.72 -1.06
CA ALA A 60 0.35 -20.02 -0.61
C ALA A 60 0.13 -19.34 0.75
N PHE A 61 -1.10 -19.02 1.16
CA PHE A 61 -1.37 -18.53 2.52
C PHE A 61 -2.67 -19.16 3.05
N ALA A 62 -2.61 -19.88 4.16
CA ALA A 62 -3.73 -20.68 4.63
C ALA A 62 -4.82 -19.87 5.35
N GLU A 63 -4.43 -18.92 6.22
CA GLU A 63 -5.35 -18.09 7.02
C GLU A 63 -5.17 -16.61 6.71
N LYS A 64 -5.47 -16.28 5.45
CA LYS A 64 -5.16 -14.97 4.90
C LYS A 64 -6.37 -14.08 4.64
N ARG A 65 -6.04 -12.81 4.43
CA ARG A 65 -6.88 -11.86 3.70
C ARG A 65 -6.04 -11.20 2.61
N VAL A 66 -6.53 -11.23 1.38
CA VAL A 66 -5.99 -10.39 0.28
C VAL A 66 -6.91 -9.20 0.09
N SER A 67 -6.36 -8.01 -0.13
CA SER A 67 -7.18 -6.82 -0.32
C SER A 67 -6.57 -5.83 -1.31
N ASN A 68 -7.46 -5.22 -2.08
CA ASN A 68 -7.21 -4.03 -2.88
C ASN A 68 -7.47 -2.78 -2.03
N LEU A 69 -6.41 -2.09 -1.62
CA LEU A 69 -6.51 -0.73 -1.11
C LEU A 69 -6.43 0.21 -2.31
N HIS A 70 -7.53 0.89 -2.62
CA HIS A 70 -7.68 1.67 -3.84
C HIS A 70 -8.02 3.13 -3.58
N SER A 71 -7.68 3.96 -4.56
CA SER A 71 -8.31 5.26 -4.77
C SER A 71 -9.38 5.14 -5.87
N VAL A 72 -10.20 6.15 -6.02
CA VAL A 72 -11.16 6.32 -7.12
C VAL A 72 -10.76 7.57 -7.92
N ASP A 73 -10.66 7.45 -9.23
CA ASP A 73 -10.38 8.58 -10.12
C ASP A 73 -11.63 9.40 -10.47
N GLU A 74 -11.48 10.40 -11.34
CA GLU A 74 -12.58 11.31 -11.72
C GLU A 74 -13.71 10.59 -12.48
N ASP A 75 -13.41 9.49 -13.17
CA ASP A 75 -14.37 8.69 -13.93
C ASP A 75 -15.02 7.58 -13.08
N GLY A 76 -14.65 7.48 -11.81
CA GLY A 76 -15.16 6.47 -10.88
C GLY A 76 -14.44 5.13 -10.93
N LYS A 77 -13.34 5.02 -11.70
CA LYS A 77 -12.53 3.80 -11.78
C LYS A 77 -11.70 3.64 -10.51
N LYS A 78 -11.72 2.43 -9.96
CA LYS A 78 -10.87 2.04 -8.83
C LYS A 78 -9.45 1.75 -9.32
N ILE A 79 -8.47 2.42 -8.74
CA ILE A 79 -7.05 2.18 -9.00
C ILE A 79 -6.43 1.59 -7.75
N MET A 80 -5.88 0.38 -7.83
CA MET A 80 -5.20 -0.26 -6.72
C MET A 80 -3.93 0.51 -6.39
N ARG A 81 -3.88 1.09 -5.18
CA ARG A 81 -2.70 1.78 -4.66
C ARG A 81 -1.85 0.87 -3.78
N THR A 82 -2.45 -0.14 -3.17
CA THR A 82 -1.71 -1.19 -2.47
C THR A 82 -2.43 -2.52 -2.58
N LEU A 83 -1.70 -3.55 -3.00
CA LEU A 83 -2.07 -4.94 -2.79
C LEU A 83 -1.61 -5.35 -1.39
N ALA A 84 -2.55 -5.64 -0.49
CA ALA A 84 -2.26 -6.08 0.86
C ALA A 84 -2.54 -7.59 0.99
N ILE A 85 -1.55 -8.35 1.44
CA ILE A 85 -1.67 -9.77 1.79
C ILE A 85 -1.41 -9.88 3.29
N VAL A 86 -2.38 -10.42 4.02
CA VAL A 86 -2.36 -10.50 5.48
C VAL A 86 -2.34 -11.96 5.88
N ASP A 87 -1.40 -12.36 6.73
CA ASP A 87 -1.32 -13.67 7.37
C ASP A 87 -1.64 -13.49 8.86
N PHE A 88 -2.81 -13.95 9.31
CA PHE A 88 -3.25 -13.71 10.69
C PHE A 88 -2.59 -14.69 11.66
N ASN A 89 -2.15 -14.19 12.82
CA ASN A 89 -1.62 -15.07 13.85
C ASN A 89 -2.75 -15.87 14.49
N GLN A 90 -2.54 -17.18 14.60
CA GLN A 90 -3.50 -18.10 15.19
C GLN A 90 -3.00 -18.76 16.48
N PRO A 91 -3.90 -19.04 17.44
CA PRO A 91 -5.31 -18.63 17.44
C PRO A 91 -5.46 -17.12 17.69
N VAL A 92 -6.44 -16.47 17.04
CA VAL A 92 -6.76 -15.07 17.33
C VAL A 92 -7.14 -14.90 18.81
N PRO A 93 -6.49 -13.98 19.56
CA PRO A 93 -6.81 -13.75 20.97
C PRO A 93 -8.30 -13.43 21.18
N THR A 94 -8.90 -14.00 22.22
CA THR A 94 -10.35 -13.86 22.47
C THR A 94 -10.80 -12.41 22.56
N GLU A 95 -9.96 -11.55 23.11
CA GLU A 95 -10.22 -10.11 23.24
C GLU A 95 -10.28 -9.36 21.90
N LEU A 96 -9.64 -9.89 20.85
CA LEU A 96 -9.62 -9.31 19.51
C LEU A 96 -10.74 -9.86 18.62
N ARG A 97 -11.53 -10.85 19.07
CA ARG A 97 -12.52 -11.54 18.22
C ARG A 97 -13.50 -10.60 17.54
N THR A 98 -14.07 -9.63 18.26
CA THR A 98 -15.05 -8.69 17.68
C THR A 98 -14.42 -7.82 16.59
N ALA A 99 -13.25 -7.25 16.85
CA ALA A 99 -12.52 -6.46 15.86
C ALA A 99 -12.10 -7.33 14.67
N HIS A 100 -11.63 -8.55 14.93
CA HIS A 100 -11.24 -9.50 13.89
C HIS A 100 -12.41 -9.91 13.01
N GLN A 101 -13.61 -10.14 13.56
CA GLN A 101 -14.80 -10.44 12.75
C GLN A 101 -15.18 -9.28 11.82
N GLU A 102 -15.10 -8.03 12.29
CA GLU A 102 -15.32 -6.84 11.45
C GLU A 102 -14.25 -6.71 10.35
N ILE A 103 -13.00 -7.04 10.68
CA ILE A 103 -11.89 -7.11 9.72
C ILE A 103 -12.15 -8.19 8.67
N MET A 104 -12.56 -9.39 9.06
CA MET A 104 -12.87 -10.46 8.11
C MET A 104 -14.10 -10.12 7.25
N GLY A 105 -15.03 -9.31 7.77
CA GLY A 105 -16.14 -8.72 7.02
C GLY A 105 -15.76 -7.57 6.07
N GLY A 106 -14.46 -7.26 5.93
CA GLY A 106 -13.95 -6.27 4.97
C GLY A 106 -13.46 -4.95 5.56
N GLY A 107 -13.61 -4.72 6.88
CA GLY A 107 -13.17 -3.49 7.54
C GLY A 107 -11.66 -3.22 7.39
N PRO A 108 -11.19 -1.97 7.24
CA PRO A 108 -9.76 -1.67 7.20
C PRO A 108 -9.07 -2.01 8.53
N ILE A 109 -8.04 -2.86 8.52
CA ILE A 109 -7.43 -3.44 9.74
C ILE A 109 -7.07 -2.38 10.79
N GLY A 110 -6.26 -1.39 10.42
CA GLY A 110 -5.78 -0.37 11.37
C GLY A 110 -6.93 0.46 11.96
N THR A 111 -7.85 0.94 11.11
CA THR A 111 -9.00 1.74 11.54
C THR A 111 -9.96 0.93 12.43
N THR A 112 -10.22 -0.32 12.06
CA THR A 112 -11.09 -1.21 12.84
C THR A 112 -10.47 -1.50 14.21
N LEU A 113 -9.18 -1.79 14.30
CA LEU A 113 -8.50 -1.98 15.60
C LEU A 113 -8.60 -0.73 16.48
N GLN A 114 -8.32 0.45 15.91
CA GLN A 114 -8.43 1.73 16.62
C GLN A 114 -9.87 2.02 17.11
N LYS A 115 -10.88 1.73 16.28
CA LYS A 115 -12.30 1.86 16.64
C LYS A 115 -12.68 0.98 17.84
N HIS A 116 -12.02 -0.17 18.02
CA HIS A 116 -12.18 -1.06 19.16
C HIS A 116 -11.19 -0.76 20.29
N SER A 117 -10.63 0.45 20.34
CA SER A 117 -9.72 0.96 21.37
C SER A 117 -8.43 0.16 21.52
N TRP A 118 -7.95 -0.45 20.43
CA TRP A 118 -6.62 -1.04 20.36
C TRP A 118 -5.61 -0.03 19.84
N GLU A 119 -4.48 0.04 20.52
CA GLU A 119 -3.28 0.65 19.97
C GLU A 119 -2.61 -0.34 19.02
N ILE A 120 -1.94 0.19 18.00
CA ILE A 120 -1.28 -0.60 16.97
C ILE A 120 0.16 -0.13 16.80
N ALA A 121 1.07 -1.08 16.64
CA ALA A 121 2.44 -0.82 16.28
C ALA A 121 2.79 -1.61 15.01
N LYS A 122 3.43 -0.95 14.04
CA LYS A 122 4.01 -1.61 12.88
C LYS A 122 5.48 -1.87 13.18
N LYS A 123 5.88 -3.14 13.23
CA LYS A 123 7.29 -3.54 13.31
C LYS A 123 7.74 -4.03 11.95
N PRO A 124 8.54 -3.24 11.20
CA PRO A 124 9.07 -3.67 9.93
C PRO A 124 9.82 -5.00 10.09
N ILE A 125 9.65 -5.87 9.10
CA ILE A 125 10.37 -7.13 8.96
C ILE A 125 11.31 -7.03 7.76
N TYR A 126 10.83 -6.46 6.65
CA TYR A 126 11.59 -6.40 5.42
C TYR A 126 11.09 -5.32 4.46
N PHE A 127 12.01 -4.62 3.82
CA PHE A 127 11.78 -3.69 2.71
C PHE A 127 12.52 -4.18 1.46
N SER A 128 11.85 -4.17 0.32
CA SER A 128 12.43 -4.60 -0.97
C SER A 128 11.63 -4.04 -2.13
N THR A 129 12.04 -4.37 -3.36
CA THR A 129 11.20 -4.29 -4.54
C THR A 129 10.78 -5.68 -5.01
N ILE A 130 9.71 -5.75 -5.79
CA ILE A 130 9.24 -6.96 -6.47
C ILE A 130 8.78 -6.62 -7.88
N ARG A 131 8.86 -7.60 -8.80
CA ARG A 131 8.27 -7.46 -10.12
C ARG A 131 6.78 -7.78 -10.07
N LEU A 132 5.97 -6.90 -10.63
CA LEU A 132 4.52 -7.07 -10.77
C LEU A 132 4.20 -8.02 -11.92
N SER A 133 3.19 -8.86 -11.71
CA SER A 133 2.59 -9.61 -12.82
C SER A 133 1.73 -8.68 -13.70
N PRO A 134 1.51 -9.00 -14.99
CA PRO A 134 0.70 -8.16 -15.87
C PRO A 134 -0.70 -7.87 -15.32
N THR A 135 -1.31 -8.84 -14.64
CA THR A 135 -2.65 -8.67 -14.07
C THR A 135 -2.65 -7.72 -12.86
N VAL A 136 -1.63 -7.77 -12.01
CA VAL A 136 -1.51 -6.80 -10.90
C VAL A 136 -1.24 -5.39 -11.46
N MET A 137 -0.44 -5.26 -12.52
CA MET A 137 -0.26 -3.97 -13.20
C MET A 137 -1.57 -3.40 -13.73
N GLN A 138 -2.47 -4.24 -14.27
CA GLN A 138 -3.81 -3.80 -14.69
C GLN A 138 -4.65 -3.26 -13.52
N TRP A 139 -4.65 -3.93 -12.38
CA TRP A 139 -5.32 -3.43 -11.16
C TRP A 139 -4.74 -2.10 -10.69
N MET A 140 -3.42 -1.93 -10.82
CA MET A 140 -2.70 -0.72 -10.43
C MET A 140 -2.78 0.41 -11.46
N ASP A 141 -3.36 0.16 -12.63
CA ASP A 141 -3.35 1.09 -13.77
C ASP A 141 -1.94 1.57 -14.13
N GLU A 142 -0.99 0.63 -14.12
CA GLU A 142 0.43 0.88 -14.30
C GLU A 142 0.91 0.33 -15.66
N THR A 143 1.63 1.16 -16.42
CA THR A 143 2.13 0.83 -17.76
C THR A 143 3.63 1.02 -17.93
N ASP A 144 4.26 1.78 -17.03
CA ASP A 144 5.59 2.33 -17.20
C ASP A 144 6.64 1.61 -16.34
N SER A 145 6.24 1.16 -15.14
CA SER A 145 7.09 0.39 -14.23
C SER A 145 6.45 -0.94 -13.84
N ASN A 146 7.18 -2.04 -14.04
CA ASN A 146 6.80 -3.33 -13.48
C ASN A 146 7.51 -3.62 -12.14
N GLU A 147 8.22 -2.66 -11.55
CA GLU A 147 8.83 -2.81 -10.23
C GLU A 147 8.04 -2.00 -9.19
N ALA A 148 7.65 -2.67 -8.11
CA ALA A 148 6.87 -2.10 -7.01
C ALA A 148 7.63 -2.24 -5.68
N ALA A 149 7.50 -1.24 -4.82
CA ALA A 149 8.04 -1.29 -3.48
C ALA A 149 7.21 -2.24 -2.60
N VAL A 150 7.90 -3.01 -1.77
CA VAL A 150 7.32 -3.99 -0.84
C VAL A 150 7.70 -3.61 0.58
N HIS A 151 6.70 -3.60 1.45
CA HIS A 151 6.87 -3.44 2.89
C HIS A 151 6.21 -4.62 3.61
N ILE A 152 7.04 -5.44 4.25
CA ILE A 152 6.60 -6.54 5.11
C ILE A 152 6.77 -6.10 6.56
N TYR A 153 5.72 -6.23 7.36
CA TYR A 153 5.76 -5.87 8.77
C TYR A 153 4.84 -6.75 9.60
N GLN A 154 5.19 -6.89 10.88
CA GLN A 154 4.29 -7.41 11.88
C GLN A 154 3.43 -6.26 12.42
N LEU A 155 2.12 -6.45 12.40
CA LEU A 155 1.20 -5.58 13.10
C LEU A 155 0.99 -6.16 14.50
N GLU A 156 1.36 -5.39 15.51
CA GLU A 156 1.10 -5.73 16.90
C GLU A 156 -0.01 -4.87 17.48
N THR A 157 -0.70 -5.40 18.48
CA THR A 157 -1.78 -4.72 19.19
C THR A 157 -1.51 -4.67 20.69
N SER A 158 -1.84 -3.53 21.31
CA SER A 158 -1.83 -3.36 22.76
C SER A 158 -3.12 -2.70 23.23
N ARG A 159 -3.52 -2.98 24.48
CA ARG A 159 -4.55 -2.18 25.14
C ARG A 159 -4.02 -0.78 25.39
N HIS A 160 -4.89 0.22 25.34
CA HIS A 160 -4.50 1.59 25.64
C HIS A 160 -3.82 1.68 27.02
N GLY A 161 -2.60 2.24 27.04
CA GLY A 161 -1.79 2.36 28.26
C GLY A 161 -1.11 1.06 28.75
N SER A 162 -1.24 -0.05 28.02
CA SER A 162 -0.50 -1.29 28.30
C SER A 162 0.87 -1.25 27.63
N SER A 163 1.91 -1.64 28.37
CA SER A 163 3.24 -1.88 27.79
C SER A 163 3.37 -3.25 27.11
N VAL A 164 2.37 -4.11 27.26
CA VAL A 164 2.34 -5.45 26.65
C VAL A 164 1.68 -5.35 25.27
N SER A 165 2.46 -5.68 24.26
CA SER A 165 2.06 -5.74 22.85
C SER A 165 2.02 -7.20 22.40
N THR A 166 0.99 -7.58 21.64
CA THR A 166 0.83 -8.93 21.10
C THR A 166 0.85 -8.90 19.57
N PRO A 167 1.66 -9.75 18.91
CA PRO A 167 1.60 -9.94 17.48
C PRO A 167 0.22 -10.36 16.99
N TYR A 168 -0.39 -9.57 16.11
CA TYR A 168 -1.74 -9.83 15.58
C TYR A 168 -1.71 -10.46 14.19
N CYS A 169 -0.91 -9.91 13.26
CA CYS A 169 -0.74 -10.48 11.93
C CYS A 169 0.58 -10.02 11.30
N THR A 170 0.99 -10.73 10.26
CA THR A 170 2.02 -10.27 9.33
C THR A 170 1.33 -9.70 8.09
N ILE A 171 1.73 -8.50 7.66
CA ILE A 171 1.17 -7.83 6.49
C ILE A 171 2.30 -7.63 5.47
N ILE A 172 2.00 -7.98 4.23
CA ILE A 172 2.81 -7.68 3.05
C ILE A 172 2.03 -6.65 2.24
N GLU A 173 2.58 -5.46 2.11
CA GLU A 173 2.05 -4.39 1.26
C GLU A 173 2.93 -4.27 0.01
N ILE A 174 2.33 -4.44 -1.16
CA ILE A 174 2.95 -4.18 -2.46
C ILE A 174 2.33 -2.89 -3.00
N HIS A 175 3.14 -1.85 -3.13
CA HIS A 175 2.67 -0.50 -3.40
C HIS A 175 2.73 -0.19 -4.91
N ASN A 176 1.67 0.44 -5.40
CA ASN A 176 1.62 0.99 -6.75
C ASN A 176 2.80 1.95 -6.98
N PRO A 177 3.55 1.85 -8.11
CA PRO A 177 4.71 2.70 -8.37
C PRO A 177 4.43 4.21 -8.38
N GLN A 178 3.17 4.61 -8.62
CA GLN A 178 2.73 6.01 -8.58
C GLN A 178 2.34 6.51 -7.17
N TYR A 179 2.42 5.66 -6.14
CA TYR A 179 1.98 5.96 -4.78
C TYR A 179 3.11 5.99 -3.74
N LEU A 180 3.56 4.83 -3.25
CA LEU A 180 4.65 4.73 -2.27
C LEU A 180 5.79 3.95 -2.91
N THR A 181 6.84 4.68 -3.29
CA THR A 181 8.09 4.10 -3.79
C THR A 181 9.01 3.72 -2.62
N SER A 182 10.13 3.06 -2.94
CA SER A 182 11.16 2.73 -1.95
C SER A 182 11.68 3.97 -1.22
N GLU A 183 11.84 5.09 -1.93
CA GLU A 183 12.29 6.37 -1.35
C GLU A 183 11.27 6.94 -0.36
N TYR A 184 9.98 6.79 -0.62
CA TYR A 184 8.94 7.16 0.34
C TYR A 184 8.96 6.25 1.57
N LEU A 185 9.14 4.94 1.39
CA LEU A 185 9.24 4.01 2.51
C LEU A 185 10.48 4.32 3.37
N GLU A 186 11.63 4.57 2.74
CA GLU A 186 12.86 5.00 3.41
C GLU A 186 12.62 6.28 4.22
N ALA A 187 11.99 7.29 3.64
CA ALA A 187 11.72 8.54 4.35
C ALA A 187 10.73 8.37 5.52
N ILE A 188 9.70 7.53 5.35
CA ILE A 188 8.70 7.26 6.40
C ILE A 188 9.31 6.45 7.55
N TYR A 189 10.14 5.44 7.24
CA TYR A 189 10.66 4.48 8.21
C TYR A 189 12.12 4.71 8.59
N SER A 190 12.79 5.74 8.05
CA SER A 190 14.17 6.22 8.29
C SER A 190 14.99 5.40 9.30
N ASP A 191 14.72 5.55 10.60
CA ASP A 191 15.47 4.89 11.68
C ASP A 191 15.50 3.34 11.64
N GLN A 192 14.55 2.73 10.95
CA GLN A 192 14.35 1.29 10.82
C GLN A 192 14.66 0.76 9.41
N PHE A 193 14.63 1.61 8.37
CA PHE A 193 14.68 1.15 6.98
C PHE A 193 15.95 0.34 6.70
N ASP A 194 17.13 0.92 6.99
CA ASP A 194 18.44 0.30 6.78
C ASP A 194 18.63 -1.05 7.53
N GLN A 195 17.87 -1.25 8.61
CA GLN A 195 17.99 -2.44 9.45
C GLN A 195 17.22 -3.66 8.90
N TYR A 196 16.27 -3.44 7.98
CA TYR A 196 15.33 -4.47 7.54
C TYR A 196 15.41 -4.71 6.03
N HIS A 197 16.64 -4.94 5.54
CA HIS A 197 16.92 -5.36 4.16
C HIS A 197 17.63 -6.72 4.04
N GLU A 198 17.99 -7.34 5.17
CA GLU A 198 18.66 -8.63 5.14
C GLU A 198 17.65 -9.75 4.85
N LYS A 199 17.94 -10.53 3.80
CA LYS A 199 17.18 -11.73 3.49
C LYS A 199 17.54 -12.86 4.45
N ASN A 200 16.53 -13.64 4.80
CA ASN A 200 16.66 -14.94 5.44
C ASN A 200 15.61 -15.89 4.85
N ASP A 201 15.71 -17.18 5.19
CA ASP A 201 14.82 -18.22 4.65
C ASP A 201 13.33 -17.91 4.86
N SER A 202 12.97 -17.27 5.98
CA SER A 202 11.58 -16.88 6.25
C SER A 202 11.11 -15.76 5.33
N ILE A 203 11.97 -14.77 5.06
CA ILE A 203 11.66 -13.66 4.15
C ILE A 203 11.58 -14.17 2.71
N ASP A 204 12.53 -15.02 2.28
CA ASP A 204 12.52 -15.60 0.95
C ASP A 204 11.28 -16.48 0.72
N SER A 205 10.82 -17.20 1.75
CA SER A 205 9.55 -17.93 1.72
C SER A 205 8.36 -16.98 1.53
N LEU A 206 8.29 -15.87 2.27
CA LEU A 206 7.20 -14.89 2.14
C LEU A 206 7.18 -14.26 0.74
N ILE A 207 8.33 -13.85 0.21
CA ILE A 207 8.44 -13.28 -1.13
C ILE A 207 8.04 -14.31 -2.20
N SER A 208 8.48 -15.56 -2.07
CA SER A 208 8.10 -16.63 -3.01
C SER A 208 6.59 -16.86 -3.05
N ARG A 209 5.95 -16.91 -1.87
CA ARG A 209 4.49 -17.02 -1.74
C ARG A 209 3.76 -15.82 -2.35
N CYS A 210 4.32 -14.61 -2.24
CA CYS A 210 3.79 -13.43 -2.91
C CYS A 210 3.87 -13.54 -4.44
N CYS A 211 5.00 -13.96 -4.98
CA CYS A 211 5.14 -14.21 -6.42
C CYS A 211 4.10 -15.23 -6.89
N GLU A 212 3.95 -16.37 -6.21
CA GLU A 212 2.94 -17.38 -6.53
C GLU A 212 1.52 -16.80 -6.53
N LEU A 213 1.18 -15.98 -5.54
CA LEU A 213 -0.13 -15.32 -5.46
C LEU A 213 -0.36 -14.34 -6.62
N MET A 214 0.66 -13.59 -7.04
CA MET A 214 0.54 -12.64 -8.15
C MET A 214 0.39 -13.32 -9.52
N GLU A 215 0.90 -14.54 -9.69
CA GLU A 215 0.73 -15.32 -10.93
C GLU A 215 -0.71 -15.81 -11.13
N ILE A 216 -1.44 -16.05 -10.05
CA ILE A 216 -2.85 -16.47 -10.08
C ILE A 216 -3.82 -15.31 -9.83
N PHE A 217 -3.34 -14.08 -9.84
CA PHE A 217 -4.15 -12.91 -9.55
C PHE A 217 -5.22 -12.73 -10.64
N PRO A 218 -6.51 -12.54 -10.27
CA PRO A 218 -7.57 -12.40 -11.25
C PRO A 218 -7.49 -11.04 -11.95
N ALA A 219 -7.94 -10.97 -13.21
CA ALA A 219 -8.14 -9.69 -13.88
C ALA A 219 -9.13 -8.82 -13.09
N PRO A 220 -8.97 -7.48 -13.09
CA PRO A 220 -9.97 -6.60 -12.52
C PRO A 220 -11.30 -6.85 -13.23
N LYS A 221 -12.39 -6.90 -12.46
CA LYS A 221 -13.72 -6.92 -13.05
C LYS A 221 -13.97 -5.55 -13.66
N ASP A 222 -14.40 -5.51 -14.91
CA ASP A 222 -14.90 -4.27 -15.52
C ASP A 222 -16.00 -3.71 -14.62
N ASN A 223 -15.83 -2.49 -14.12
CA ASN A 223 -16.86 -1.75 -13.40
C ASN A 223 -17.69 -0.93 -14.38
#